data_AF-A0A951C5H9-F1
#
_entry.id   AF-A0A951C5H9-F1
#
_cell.length_a   1.000
_cell.length_b   1.000
_cell.length_c   1.000
_cell.angle_alpha   90.00
_cell.angle_beta   90.00
_cell.angle_gamma   90.00
#
_symmetry.space_group_name_H-M   'P 1'
#
loop_
_entity.id
_entity.type
_entity.pdbx_description
1 polymer ?
#
loop_
_entity_poly.entity_id
_entity_poly.type
_entity_poly.pdbx_seq_one_letter_code
_entity_poly.pdbx_strand_id
1 'polypeptide(L)'
;MATVVVGMLFLAVFPARTYLRQRHSLSAAKARLHVLAQQNTALDKQVKKLHTDSEIERLARQQYNLVRPGEEAYAILPGPEAAHTHTVKATPPKKHKGFWSRAWDDVSFWN
;
A
#
# COMPACT_ATOMS: atom_id res chain seq x y z
N MET A 1 -24.14 4.40 -57.73
CA MET A 1 -23.75 5.58 -56.95
C MET A 1 -23.98 5.40 -55.44
N ALA A 2 -25.17 4.98 -54.99
CA ALA A 2 -25.46 4.77 -53.56
C ALA A 2 -24.49 3.80 -52.84
N THR A 3 -24.11 2.69 -53.49
CA THR A 3 -23.17 1.69 -52.93
C THR A 3 -21.76 2.24 -52.69
N VAL A 4 -21.28 3.11 -53.57
CA VAL A 4 -19.97 3.75 -53.44
C VAL A 4 -19.96 4.71 -52.25
N VAL A 5 -21.03 5.48 -52.06
CA VAL A 5 -21.18 6.40 -50.92
C VAL A 5 -21.27 5.64 -49.60
N VAL A 6 -22.03 4.54 -49.54
CA VAL A 6 -22.14 3.69 -48.35
C VAL A 6 -20.80 3.01 -48.01
N GLY A 7 -20.07 2.51 -49.01
CA GLY A 7 -18.74 1.94 -48.82
C GLY A 7 -17.71 2.97 -48.31
N MET A 8 -17.73 4.19 -48.84
CA MET A 8 -16.87 5.29 -48.41
C MET A 8 -17.14 5.70 -46.95
N LEU A 9 -18.42 5.77 -46.56
CA LEU A 9 -18.83 6.05 -45.18
C LEU A 9 -18.38 4.94 -44.22
N PHE A 10 -18.47 3.67 -44.63
CA PHE A 10 -17.99 2.54 -43.82
C PHE A 10 -16.47 2.62 -43.58
N LEU A 11 -15.70 2.95 -44.62
CA LEU A 11 -14.25 3.12 -44.52
C LEU A 11 -13.83 4.32 -43.67
N ALA A 12 -14.68 5.34 -43.51
CA ALA A 12 -14.39 6.49 -42.65
C ALA A 12 -14.81 6.26 -41.19
N VAL A 13 -15.98 5.65 -40.95
CA VAL A 13 -16.55 5.46 -39.61
C VAL A 13 -15.84 4.32 -38.86
N PHE A 14 -15.41 3.27 -39.56
CA PHE A 14 -14.75 2.12 -38.95
C PHE A 14 -13.38 2.47 -38.29
N PRO A 15 -12.43 3.16 -38.96
CA PRO A 15 -11.16 3.57 -38.34
C PRO A 15 -11.35 4.63 -37.25
N ALA A 16 -12.36 5.51 -37.36
CA ALA A 16 -12.65 6.49 -36.31
C ALA A 16 -13.03 5.82 -34.97
N ARG A 17 -13.82 4.73 -35.01
CA ARG A 17 -14.23 3.98 -33.82
C ARG A 17 -13.08 3.20 -33.17
N THR A 18 -12.13 2.68 -33.93
CA THR A 18 -10.93 2.01 -33.39
C THR A 18 -9.92 3.01 -32.86
N TYR A 19 -9.73 4.15 -33.53
CA TYR A 19 -8.83 5.22 -33.07
C TYR A 19 -9.26 5.82 -31.73
N LEU A 20 -10.56 6.08 -31.54
CA LEU A 20 -11.09 6.57 -30.27
C LEU A 20 -10.89 5.55 -29.13
N ARG A 21 -11.13 4.25 -29.38
CA ARG A 21 -10.90 3.18 -28.39
C ARG A 21 -9.43 3.06 -27.99
N GLN A 22 -8.50 3.16 -28.95
CA GLN A 22 -7.05 3.14 -28.68
C GLN A 22 -6.59 4.36 -27.86
N ARG A 23 -7.13 5.54 -28.13
CA ARG A 23 -6.86 6.76 -27.34
C ARG A 23 -7.35 6.60 -25.90
N HIS A 24 -8.56 6.05 -25.71
CA HIS A 24 -9.11 5.80 -24.38
C HIS A 24 -8.29 4.77 -23.60
N SER A 25 -7.90 3.66 -24.20
CA SER A 25 -7.08 2.65 -23.51
C SER A 25 -5.71 3.21 -23.11
N LEU A 26 -5.06 3.98 -23.99
CA LEU A 26 -3.80 4.66 -23.69
C LEU A 26 -3.96 5.67 -22.55
N SER A 27 -5.04 6.46 -22.55
CA SER A 27 -5.32 7.43 -21.48
C SER A 27 -5.55 6.76 -20.13
N ALA A 28 -6.31 5.66 -20.11
CA ALA A 28 -6.58 4.88 -18.90
C ALA A 28 -5.29 4.23 -18.36
N ALA A 29 -4.45 3.67 -19.24
CA ALA A 29 -3.17 3.11 -18.85
C ALA A 29 -2.23 4.17 -18.26
N LYS A 30 -2.13 5.35 -18.90
CA LYS A 30 -1.36 6.48 -18.37
C LYS A 30 -1.85 6.96 -17.00
N ALA A 31 -3.16 7.05 -16.81
CA ALA A 31 -3.75 7.42 -15.53
C ALA A 31 -3.38 6.42 -14.42
N ARG A 32 -3.44 5.10 -14.72
CA ARG A 32 -3.01 4.05 -13.78
C ARG A 32 -1.53 4.17 -13.43
N LEU A 33 -0.67 4.37 -14.42
CA LEU A 33 0.77 4.56 -14.18
C LEU A 33 1.04 5.76 -13.29
N HIS A 34 0.33 6.88 -13.51
CA HIS A 34 0.48 8.06 -12.68
C HIS A 34 0.09 7.80 -11.22
N VAL A 35 -1.04 7.13 -10.98
CA VAL A 35 -1.47 6.75 -9.63
C VAL A 35 -0.44 5.84 -8.95
N LEU A 36 0.04 4.82 -9.66
CA LEU A 36 1.04 3.88 -9.14
C LEU A 36 2.37 4.59 -8.82
N ALA A 37 2.83 5.49 -9.68
CA ALA A 37 4.05 6.26 -9.45
C ALA A 37 3.93 7.17 -8.20
N GLN A 38 2.77 7.79 -8.00
CA GLN A 38 2.50 8.59 -6.80
C GLN A 38 2.50 7.73 -5.53
N GLN A 39 1.86 6.56 -5.58
CA GLN A 39 1.84 5.61 -4.46
C GLN A 39 3.25 5.11 -4.12
N ASN A 40 4.03 4.72 -5.13
CA ASN A 40 5.42 4.32 -4.94
C ASN A 40 6.26 5.43 -4.30
N THR A 41 6.11 6.67 -4.77
CA THR A 41 6.83 7.81 -4.18
C THR A 41 6.42 8.05 -2.72
N ALA A 42 5.13 7.91 -2.39
CA ALA A 42 4.64 8.05 -1.02
C ALA A 42 5.17 6.94 -0.11
N LEU A 43 5.20 5.70 -0.59
CA LEU A 43 5.74 4.55 0.14
C LEU A 43 7.25 4.68 0.35
N ASP A 44 8.01 5.09 -0.66
CA ASP A 44 9.45 5.30 -0.54
C ASP A 44 9.78 6.36 0.53
N LYS A 45 9.01 7.44 0.59
CA LYS A 45 9.13 8.45 1.68
C LYS A 45 8.84 7.85 3.06
N GLN A 46 7.83 6.99 3.18
CA GLN A 46 7.50 6.33 4.44
C GLN A 46 8.61 5.36 4.87
N VAL A 47 9.10 4.53 3.95
CA VAL A 47 10.22 3.61 4.20
C VAL A 47 11.43 4.40 4.68
N LYS A 48 11.83 5.44 3.95
CA LYS A 48 12.95 6.30 4.35
C LYS A 48 12.77 6.89 5.74
N LYS A 49 11.57 7.36 6.08
CA LYS A 49 11.26 7.87 7.42
C LYS A 49 11.41 6.79 8.49
N LEU A 50 10.82 5.62 8.26
CA LEU A 50 10.84 4.48 9.19
C LEU A 50 12.24 3.89 9.39
N HIS A 51 13.16 4.13 8.45
CA HIS A 51 14.57 3.74 8.57
C HIS A 51 15.43 4.73 9.35
N THR A 52 14.88 5.87 9.79
CA THR A 52 15.63 6.82 10.62
C THR A 52 15.62 6.39 12.09
N ASP A 53 16.77 6.48 12.75
CA ASP A 53 16.91 6.15 14.18
C ASP A 53 15.88 6.87 15.04
N SER A 54 15.59 8.15 14.74
CA SER A 54 14.60 8.93 15.47
C SER A 54 13.17 8.37 15.37
N GLU A 55 12.77 7.88 14.19
CA GLU A 55 11.43 7.32 14.01
C GLU A 55 11.34 5.91 14.63
N ILE A 56 12.40 5.13 14.50
CA ILE A 56 12.54 3.82 15.15
C ILE A 56 12.42 3.97 16.66
N GLU A 57 13.17 4.90 17.24
CA GLU A 57 13.16 5.17 18.67
C GLU A 57 11.80 5.70 19.15
N ARG A 58 11.15 6.58 18.37
CA ARG A 58 9.80 7.06 18.64
C ARG A 58 8.79 5.90 18.69
N LEU A 59 8.84 4.99 17.71
CA LEU A 59 7.96 3.82 17.66
C LEU A 59 8.27 2.82 18.77
N ALA A 60 9.55 2.59 19.06
CA ALA A 60 10.03 1.74 20.15
C ALA A 60 9.48 2.21 21.51
N ARG A 61 9.55 3.52 21.80
CA ARG A 61 8.95 4.08 23.02
C ARG A 61 7.43 4.01 23.01
N GLN A 62 6.79 4.41 21.92
CA GLN A 62 5.32 4.52 21.87
C GLN A 62 4.58 3.18 21.88
N GLN A 63 5.07 2.19 21.12
CA GLN A 63 4.36 0.94 20.92
C GLN A 63 4.89 -0.19 21.80
N TYR A 64 6.15 -0.10 22.22
CA TYR A 64 6.84 -1.19 22.91
C TYR A 64 7.36 -0.78 24.30
N ASN A 65 7.18 0.49 24.72
CA ASN A 65 7.68 1.03 25.99
C ASN A 65 9.19 0.78 26.20
N LEU A 66 9.96 0.68 25.11
CA LEU A 66 11.41 0.48 25.18
C LEU A 66 12.10 1.77 25.60
N VAL A 67 13.10 1.67 26.48
CA VAL A 67 13.92 2.79 26.96
C VAL A 67 15.39 2.57 26.64
N ARG A 68 16.20 3.63 26.60
CA ARG A 68 17.64 3.48 26.33
C ARG A 68 18.35 2.82 27.52
N PRO A 69 19.52 2.19 27.31
CA PRO A 69 20.34 1.71 28.41
C PRO A 69 20.64 2.85 29.40
N GLY A 70 20.29 2.66 30.68
CA GLY A 70 20.43 3.66 31.74
C GLY A 70 19.21 4.57 31.99
N GLU A 71 18.14 4.42 31.21
CA GLU A 71 16.85 5.07 31.46
C GLU A 71 15.91 4.15 32.26
N GLU A 72 15.08 4.73 33.14
CA GLU A 72 14.09 4.01 33.94
C GLU A 72 12.66 4.30 33.44
N ALA A 73 11.86 3.25 33.20
CA ALA A 73 10.48 3.38 32.75
C ALA A 73 9.51 3.41 33.94
N TYR A 74 8.71 4.47 34.05
CA TYR A 74 7.67 4.58 35.07
C TYR A 74 6.28 4.40 34.46
N ALA A 75 5.50 3.48 35.03
CA ALA A 75 4.08 3.32 34.70
C ALA A 75 3.22 4.00 35.77
N ILE A 76 2.30 4.87 35.35
CA ILE A 76 1.31 5.44 36.25
C ILE A 76 0.21 4.39 36.43
N LEU A 77 0.11 3.81 37.62
CA LEU A 77 -1.04 2.98 37.95
C LEU A 77 -2.28 3.87 38.03
N PRO A 78 -3.37 3.51 37.36
CA PRO A 78 -4.59 4.25 37.51
C PRO A 78 -5.11 4.05 38.96
N GLY A 79 -5.80 5.05 39.51
CA GLY A 79 -6.29 5.01 40.89
C GLY A 79 -7.15 3.77 41.20
N PRO A 80 -7.46 3.49 42.47
CA PRO A 80 -8.05 2.21 42.92
C PRO A 80 -9.36 1.80 42.22
N GLU A 81 -10.03 2.70 41.51
CA GLU A 81 -11.24 2.44 40.73
C GLU A 81 -10.98 1.87 39.31
N ALA A 82 -9.73 1.89 38.85
CA ALA A 82 -9.34 1.48 37.50
C ALA A 82 -8.43 0.24 37.51
N ALA A 83 -8.56 -0.60 38.54
CA ALA A 83 -8.03 -1.96 38.55
C ALA A 83 -8.81 -2.89 37.60
N HIS A 84 -9.02 -2.48 36.35
CA HIS A 84 -9.28 -3.40 35.24
C HIS A 84 -7.92 -3.83 34.71
N THR A 85 -7.45 -4.92 35.28
CA THR A 85 -6.27 -5.69 34.94
C THR A 85 -6.24 -6.03 33.44
N HIS A 86 -5.42 -5.31 32.69
CA HIS A 86 -4.81 -5.88 31.49
C HIS A 86 -3.59 -6.71 31.89
N THR A 87 -3.84 -7.80 32.62
CA THR A 87 -2.87 -8.88 32.76
C THR A 87 -2.81 -9.58 31.41
N VAL A 88 -1.88 -9.16 30.55
CA VAL A 88 -1.55 -9.88 29.31
C VAL A 88 -0.95 -11.22 29.71
N LYS A 89 -1.80 -12.25 29.83
CA LYS A 89 -1.36 -13.64 29.86
C LYS A 89 -0.68 -13.90 28.52
N ALA A 90 0.64 -14.08 28.53
CA ALA A 90 1.44 -14.37 27.35
C ALA A 90 0.89 -15.63 26.66
N THR A 91 0.01 -15.43 25.68
CA THR A 91 -0.36 -16.46 24.74
C THR A 91 0.84 -16.58 23.80
N PRO A 92 1.41 -17.78 23.60
CA PRO A 92 2.55 -17.96 22.70
C PRO A 92 2.18 -17.35 21.34
N PRO A 93 3.08 -16.54 20.73
CA PRO A 93 2.78 -15.85 19.49
C PRO A 93 2.42 -16.90 18.45
N LYS A 94 1.16 -16.93 18.02
CA LYS A 94 0.79 -17.69 16.82
C LYS A 94 1.63 -17.10 15.70
N LYS A 95 2.52 -17.92 15.12
CA LYS A 95 3.30 -17.59 13.93
C LYS A 95 2.34 -17.25 12.81
N HIS A 96 1.98 -15.98 12.71
CA HIS A 96 1.26 -15.46 11.58
C HIS A 96 2.25 -15.48 10.44
N LYS A 97 1.90 -16.18 9.35
CA LYS A 97 2.61 -16.05 8.07
C LYS A 97 2.71 -14.56 7.78
N GLY A 98 3.93 -14.04 7.88
CA GLY A 98 4.20 -12.61 7.82
C GLY A 98 3.69 -12.05 6.50
N PHE A 99 3.29 -10.79 6.50
CA PHE A 99 2.84 -10.08 5.30
C PHE A 99 3.75 -10.36 4.08
N TRP A 100 5.06 -10.36 4.30
CA TRP A 100 6.08 -10.69 3.30
C TRP A 100 5.95 -12.08 2.68
N SER A 101 5.55 -13.11 3.44
CA SER A 101 5.35 -14.46 2.87
C SER A 101 4.25 -14.48 1.82
N ARG A 102 3.16 -13.73 2.03
CA ARG A 102 2.07 -13.61 1.05
C ARG A 102 2.50 -12.84 -0.20
N ALA A 103 3.30 -11.79 -0.03
CA ALA A 103 3.82 -11.00 -1.15
C ALA A 103 4.80 -11.81 -2.02
N TRP A 104 5.59 -12.71 -1.43
CA TRP A 104 6.47 -13.61 -2.18
C TRP A 104 5.71 -14.72 -2.90
N ASP A 105 4.67 -15.27 -2.29
CA ASP A 105 3.77 -16.24 -2.94
C ASP A 105 3.15 -15.63 -4.21
N ASP A 106 2.71 -14.36 -4.14
CA ASP A 106 2.18 -13.58 -5.27
C ASP A 106 3.22 -13.15 -6.32
N VAL A 107 4.53 -13.33 -6.13
CA VAL A 107 5.51 -13.05 -7.21
C VAL A 107 5.89 -14.34 -7.95
N SER A 108 5.78 -15.48 -7.28
CA SER A 108 6.19 -16.78 -7.81
C SER A 108 5.28 -17.33 -8.93
N PHE A 109 4.07 -16.78 -9.13
CA PHE A 109 3.13 -17.24 -10.18
C PHE A 109 3.46 -16.76 -11.60
N TRP A 110 4.48 -15.92 -11.78
CA TRP A 110 4.95 -15.39 -13.08
C TRP A 110 6.17 -16.13 -13.66
N ASN A 111 6.49 -17.30 -13.13
CA ASN A 111 7.50 -18.22 -13.68
C ASN A 111 6.89 -19.62 -13.87
#